data_AF-A0A4Q3S3Z0-F1
#
_entry.id   AF-A0A4Q3S3Z0-F1
#
_cell.length_a   1.000
_cell.length_b   1.000
_cell.length_c   1.000
_cell.angle_alpha   90.00
_cell.angle_beta   90.00
_cell.angle_gamma   90.00
#
_symmetry.space_group_name_H-M   'P 1'
#
loop_
_entity.id
_entity.type
_entity.pdbx_description
1 polymer ?
#
loop_
_entity_poly.entity_id
_entity_poly.type
_entity_poly.pdbx_seq_one_letter_code
_entity_poly.pdbx_strand_id
1 'polypeptide(L)'
;MEPTNTLKRLRSHYRLVIMNEDTYEEVVKFRLNRMSVYIAFSTLFVLLVGLTVSLIIFTPLKYYLPGVGYGSVKQVKEYRDLKMRTDSMDQALKHHKQYFDNIQRVLQGKVPVLDTTALALPKIETSDD
;
A
#
# COMPACT_ATOMS: atom_id res chain seq x y z
N MET A 1 -16.39 58.26 11.89
CA MET A 1 -15.76 57.07 11.26
C MET A 1 -16.07 57.11 9.78
N GLU A 2 -15.10 57.45 8.93
CA GLU A 2 -15.26 57.37 7.47
C GLU A 2 -15.10 55.92 6.98
N PRO A 3 -16.00 55.39 6.14
CA PRO A 3 -15.89 54.04 5.60
C PRO A 3 -14.83 53.98 4.49
N THR A 4 -13.63 53.55 4.88
CA THR A 4 -12.64 52.76 4.09
C THR A 4 -12.76 52.80 2.56
N ASN A 5 -12.16 53.82 1.95
CA ASN A 5 -11.91 53.98 0.51
C ASN A 5 -11.04 52.85 -0.12
N THR A 6 -10.58 51.87 0.66
CA THR A 6 -9.72 50.76 0.24
C THR A 6 -10.48 49.70 -0.59
N LEU A 7 -11.77 49.49 -0.33
CA LEU A 7 -12.59 48.52 -1.08
C LEU A 7 -12.87 48.98 -2.51
N LYS A 8 -12.93 50.30 -2.75
CA LYS A 8 -13.18 50.89 -4.07
C LYS A 8 -11.95 50.73 -4.99
N ARG A 9 -10.74 50.84 -4.44
CA ARG A 9 -9.47 50.60 -5.16
C ARG A 9 -9.24 49.13 -5.47
N LEU A 10 -9.80 48.20 -4.69
CA LEU A 10 -9.79 46.78 -5.02
C LEU A 10 -10.71 46.41 -6.20
N ARG A 11 -11.66 47.27 -6.60
CA ARG A 11 -12.61 47.02 -7.69
C ARG A 11 -12.21 47.73 -9.00
N SER A 12 -10.91 47.94 -9.24
CA SER A 12 -10.44 48.44 -10.53
C SER A 12 -10.55 47.33 -11.58
N HIS A 13 -11.39 47.54 -12.58
CA HIS A 13 -11.59 46.61 -13.69
C HIS A 13 -10.45 46.80 -14.71
N TYR A 14 -9.47 45.90 -14.71
CA TYR A 14 -8.41 45.90 -15.72
C TYR A 14 -8.90 45.21 -17.00
N ARG A 15 -8.65 45.81 -18.16
CA ARG A 15 -8.97 45.26 -19.47
C ARG A 15 -7.65 44.84 -20.13
N LEU A 16 -7.43 43.54 -20.28
CA LEU A 16 -6.35 43.00 -21.09
C LEU A 16 -6.93 42.77 -22.50
N VAL A 17 -6.47 43.53 -23.48
CA VAL A 17 -6.86 43.36 -24.89
C VAL A 17 -5.69 42.74 -25.63
N ILE A 18 -5.92 41.60 -26.27
CA ILE A 18 -4.97 40.97 -27.18
C ILE A 18 -5.48 41.29 -28.58
N MET A 19 -4.74 42.13 -29.29
CA MET A 19 -5.04 42.58 -30.65
C MET A 19 -4.05 41.94 -31.61
N ASN A 20 -4.51 41.48 -32.76
CA ASN A 20 -3.62 41.04 -33.83
C ASN A 20 -2.95 42.28 -34.45
N GLU A 21 -1.62 42.31 -34.48
CA GLU A 21 -0.83 43.47 -34.90
C GLU A 21 -0.98 43.79 -36.41
N ASP A 22 -1.26 42.78 -37.23
CA ASP A 22 -1.35 42.94 -38.70
C ASP A 22 -2.75 43.34 -39.19
N THR A 23 -3.81 42.85 -38.55
CA THR A 23 -5.21 43.11 -38.98
C THR A 23 -5.99 44.00 -38.02
N TYR A 24 -5.41 44.42 -36.88
CA TYR A 24 -6.08 45.21 -35.84
C TYR A 24 -7.38 44.59 -35.29
N GLU A 25 -7.66 43.32 -35.60
CA GLU A 25 -8.83 42.61 -35.10
C GLU A 25 -8.61 42.18 -33.65
N GLU A 26 -9.62 42.44 -32.81
CA GLU A 26 -9.64 42.07 -31.40
C GLU A 26 -10.01 40.59 -31.27
N VAL A 27 -9.02 39.71 -31.32
CA VAL A 27 -9.25 38.26 -31.41
C VAL A 27 -9.82 37.66 -30.12
N VAL A 28 -9.44 38.17 -28.94
CA VAL A 28 -10.07 37.78 -27.67
C VAL A 28 -10.06 38.91 -26.64
N LYS A 29 -11.25 39.32 -26.17
CA LYS A 29 -11.43 40.31 -25.10
C LYS A 29 -11.54 39.63 -23.74
N PHE A 30 -10.42 39.38 -23.07
CA PHE A 30 -10.44 38.87 -21.70
C PHE A 30 -10.64 40.02 -20.69
N ARG A 31 -11.84 40.11 -20.12
CA ARG A 31 -12.11 40.99 -18.97
C ARG A 31 -11.46 40.35 -17.73
N LEU A 32 -10.19 40.68 -17.47
CA LEU A 32 -9.45 40.23 -16.29
C LEU A 32 -10.01 40.91 -15.05
N ASN A 33 -11.02 40.28 -14.45
CA ASN A 33 -11.45 40.58 -13.10
C ASN A 33 -10.80 39.55 -12.15
N ARG A 34 -10.53 39.93 -10.90
CA ARG A 34 -9.99 38.99 -9.91
C ARG A 34 -10.86 37.73 -9.77
N MET A 35 -12.17 37.87 -9.99
CA MET A 35 -13.13 36.76 -10.03
C MET A 35 -12.88 35.79 -11.19
N SER A 36 -12.63 36.26 -12.43
CA SER A 36 -12.39 35.36 -13.56
C SER A 36 -11.06 34.64 -13.45
N VAL A 37 -10.03 35.33 -12.91
CA VAL A 37 -8.74 34.72 -12.57
C VAL A 37 -8.93 33.64 -11.49
N TYR A 38 -9.67 33.94 -10.42
CA TYR A 38 -9.95 32.96 -9.36
C TYR A 38 -10.69 31.72 -9.88
N ILE A 39 -11.70 31.92 -10.74
CA ILE A 39 -12.44 30.82 -11.35
C ILE A 39 -11.52 29.97 -12.23
N ALA A 40 -10.71 30.58 -13.10
CA ALA A 40 -9.77 29.86 -13.96
C ALA A 40 -8.74 29.06 -13.14
N PHE A 41 -8.17 29.66 -12.10
CA PHE A 41 -7.26 28.97 -11.18
C PHE A 41 -7.95 27.83 -10.43
N SER A 42 -9.18 28.06 -9.94
CA SER A 42 -9.96 27.03 -9.24
C SER A 42 -10.29 25.85 -10.14
N THR A 43 -10.71 26.09 -11.38
CA THR A 43 -10.98 25.03 -12.36
C THR A 43 -9.72 24.26 -12.70
N LEU A 44 -8.59 24.95 -12.92
CA LEU A 44 -7.31 24.32 -13.17
C LEU A 44 -6.84 23.47 -11.97
N PHE A 45 -6.99 23.98 -10.75
CA PHE A 45 -6.63 23.26 -9.54
C PHE A 45 -7.45 21.98 -9.38
N VAL A 46 -8.78 22.07 -9.53
CA VAL A 46 -9.66 20.90 -9.48
C VAL A 46 -9.32 19.89 -10.58
N LEU A 47 -9.03 20.36 -11.80
CA LEU A 47 -8.59 19.48 -12.89
C LEU A 47 -7.27 18.78 -12.56
N LEU A 48 -6.27 19.48 -12.04
CA LEU A 48 -4.99 18.88 -11.66
C LEU A 48 -5.14 17.87 -10.52
N VAL A 49 -5.90 18.20 -9.48
CA VAL A 49 -6.17 17.26 -8.37
C VAL A 49 -6.96 16.06 -8.86
N GLY A 50 -7.99 16.26 -9.68
CA GLY A 50 -8.76 15.16 -10.26
C GLY A 50 -7.90 14.27 -11.16
N LEU A 51 -7.05 14.86 -12.00
CA LEU A 51 -6.17 14.14 -12.91
C LEU A 51 -5.07 13.38 -12.17
N THR A 52 -4.50 13.95 -11.11
CA THR A 52 -3.51 13.26 -10.26
C THR A 52 -4.11 12.10 -9.49
N VAL A 53 -5.29 12.28 -8.88
CA VAL A 53 -6.01 11.19 -8.21
C VAL A 53 -6.40 10.09 -9.20
N SER A 54 -6.89 10.48 -10.38
CA SER A 54 -7.18 9.55 -11.48
C SER A 54 -5.94 8.75 -11.87
N LEU A 55 -4.80 9.43 -12.11
CA LEU A 55 -3.53 8.77 -12.40
C LEU A 55 -3.14 7.77 -11.32
N ILE A 56 -3.27 8.11 -10.03
CA ILE A 56 -2.93 7.22 -8.90
C ILE A 56 -3.82 5.97 -8.87
N ILE A 57 -5.08 6.07 -9.27
CA ILE A 57 -6.00 4.93 -9.32
C ILE A 57 -5.71 4.02 -10.52
N PHE A 58 -5.42 4.61 -11.68
CA PHE A 58 -5.10 3.93 -12.94
C PHE A 58 -3.68 3.37 -12.98
N THR A 59 -2.72 3.97 -12.28
CA THR A 59 -1.36 3.42 -12.13
C THR A 59 -1.24 2.51 -10.91
N PRO A 60 -0.37 1.48 -10.95
CA PRO A 60 -0.21 0.55 -9.82
C PRO A 60 0.51 1.16 -8.60
N LEU A 61 0.78 2.47 -8.57
CA LEU A 61 1.44 3.16 -7.44
C LEU A 61 0.68 3.00 -6.10
N LYS A 62 -0.65 2.86 -6.13
CA LYS A 62 -1.46 2.61 -4.91
C LYS A 62 -1.11 1.31 -4.19
N TYR A 63 -0.57 0.31 -4.89
CA TYR A 63 -0.18 -0.97 -4.30
C TYR A 63 1.13 -0.88 -3.49
N TYR A 64 1.91 0.19 -3.69
CA TYR A 64 3.17 0.41 -2.97
C TYR A 64 2.99 1.14 -1.64
N LEU A 65 1.80 1.70 -1.39
CA LEU A 65 1.46 2.36 -0.14
C LEU A 65 0.80 1.35 0.82
N PRO A 66 1.45 0.98 1.94
CA PRO A 66 0.85 0.08 2.92
C PRO A 66 -0.42 0.72 3.50
N GLY A 67 -1.56 0.06 3.32
CA GLY A 67 -2.86 0.47 3.86
C GLY A 67 -3.88 1.02 2.87
N VAL A 68 -3.50 1.46 1.66
CA VAL A 68 -4.44 1.99 0.64
C VAL A 68 -4.60 1.08 -0.59
N GLY A 69 -3.64 0.20 -0.87
CA GLY A 69 -3.66 -0.71 -2.02
C GLY A 69 -4.07 -2.15 -1.73
N TYR A 70 -3.96 -2.58 -0.47
CA TYR A 70 -4.52 -3.85 -0.03
C TYR A 70 -5.98 -3.59 0.28
N GLY A 71 -6.87 -4.13 -0.55
CA GLY A 71 -8.31 -3.98 -0.37
C GLY A 71 -8.71 -4.29 1.07
N SER A 72 -9.77 -3.63 1.52
CA SER A 72 -10.30 -3.52 2.89
C SER A 72 -9.55 -4.26 3.99
N VAL A 73 -9.28 -3.62 5.13
CA VAL A 73 -8.64 -4.23 6.32
C VAL A 73 -9.16 -5.65 6.66
N LYS A 74 -10.44 -5.93 6.35
CA LYS A 74 -11.04 -7.28 6.39
C LYS A 74 -10.33 -8.32 5.51
N GLN A 75 -10.04 -8.02 4.24
CA GLN A 75 -9.36 -8.93 3.31
C GLN A 75 -7.94 -9.25 3.75
N VAL A 76 -7.20 -8.27 4.27
CA VAL A 76 -5.86 -8.51 4.83
C VAL A 76 -5.92 -9.42 6.05
N LYS A 77 -6.92 -9.21 6.92
CA LYS A 77 -7.14 -10.07 8.10
C LYS A 77 -7.52 -11.49 7.69
N GLU A 78 -8.45 -11.63 6.76
CA GLU A 78 -8.90 -12.93 6.24
C GLU A 78 -7.78 -13.68 5.53
N TYR A 79 -6.98 -12.99 4.72
CA TYR A 79 -5.79 -13.56 4.09
C TYR A 79 -4.76 -14.01 5.12
N ARG A 80 -4.58 -13.24 6.21
CA ARG A 80 -3.66 -13.61 7.30
C ARG A 80 -4.15 -14.85 8.05
N ASP A 81 -5.44 -14.91 8.38
CA ASP A 81 -6.03 -16.06 9.06
C ASP A 81 -5.99 -17.32 8.18
N LEU A 82 -6.28 -17.17 6.87
CA LEU A 82 -6.18 -18.26 5.91
C LEU A 82 -4.74 -18.75 5.79
N LYS A 83 -3.77 -17.83 5.65
CA LYS A 83 -2.34 -18.17 5.60
C LYS A 83 -1.90 -18.93 6.84
N MET A 84 -2.32 -18.51 8.03
CA MET A 84 -2.00 -19.21 9.28
C MET A 84 -2.57 -20.63 9.30
N ARG A 85 -3.83 -20.82 8.89
CA ARG A 85 -4.43 -22.16 8.82
C ARG A 85 -3.71 -23.06 7.82
N THR A 86 -3.39 -22.54 6.63
CA THR A 86 -2.65 -23.28 5.61
C THR A 86 -1.24 -23.67 6.07
N ASP A 87 -0.51 -22.77 6.73
CA ASP A 87 0.83 -23.07 7.27
C ASP A 87 0.79 -24.20 8.30
N SER A 88 -0.19 -24.15 9.22
CA SER A 88 -0.40 -25.23 10.20
C SER A 88 -0.73 -26.57 9.53
N MET A 89 -1.54 -26.56 8.47
CA MET A 89 -1.86 -27.78 7.71
C MET A 89 -0.63 -28.34 6.98
N ASP A 90 0.19 -27.48 6.38
CA ASP A 90 1.42 -27.88 5.70
C ASP A 90 2.42 -28.53 6.68
N GLN A 91 2.58 -27.94 7.87
CA GLN A 91 3.40 -28.53 8.93
C GLN A 91 2.88 -29.92 9.35
N ALA A 92 1.57 -30.05 9.60
CA ALA A 92 0.97 -31.34 9.95
C ALA A 92 1.19 -32.39 8.85
N LEU A 93 0.98 -32.03 7.59
CA LEU A 93 1.23 -32.92 6.44
C LEU A 93 2.70 -33.34 6.36
N LYS A 94 3.63 -32.43 6.64
CA LYS A 94 5.06 -32.72 6.64
C LYS A 94 5.42 -33.76 7.69
N HIS A 95 4.86 -33.65 8.89
CA HIS A 95 5.03 -34.64 9.96
C HIS A 95 4.40 -35.99 9.60
N HIS A 96 3.19 -36.00 9.05
CA HIS A 96 2.55 -37.23 8.61
C HIS A 96 3.35 -37.93 7.51
N LYS A 97 3.90 -37.18 6.56
CA LYS A 97 4.74 -37.72 5.49
C LYS A 97 6.02 -38.37 6.04
N GLN A 98 6.67 -37.72 7.01
CA GLN A 98 7.83 -38.30 7.70
C GLN A 98 7.48 -39.57 8.46
N TYR A 99 6.34 -39.59 9.18
CA TYR A 99 5.88 -40.76 9.89
C TYR A 99 5.60 -41.95 8.96
N PHE A 100 4.91 -41.70 7.84
CA PHE A 100 4.59 -42.74 6.86
C PHE A 100 5.85 -43.27 6.17
N ASP A 101 6.79 -42.39 5.82
CA ASP A 101 8.10 -42.76 5.27
C ASP A 101 8.91 -43.60 6.27
N ASN A 102 8.91 -43.23 7.56
CA ASN A 102 9.57 -44.01 8.60
C ASN A 102 8.95 -45.40 8.76
N ILE A 103 7.62 -45.53 8.77
CA ILE A 103 6.94 -46.83 8.79
C ILE A 103 7.34 -47.65 7.57
N GLN A 104 7.28 -47.06 6.38
CA GLN A 104 7.66 -47.74 5.15
C GLN A 104 9.10 -48.23 5.19
N ARG A 105 10.04 -47.42 5.70
CA ARG A 105 11.45 -47.80 5.87
C ARG A 105 11.62 -48.96 6.85
N VAL A 106 10.92 -48.95 7.99
CA VAL A 106 10.95 -50.03 8.98
C VAL A 106 10.40 -51.33 8.39
N LEU A 107 9.27 -51.27 7.67
CA LEU A 107 8.66 -52.44 7.01
C LEU A 107 9.55 -53.00 5.89
N GLN A 108 10.33 -52.15 5.22
CA GLN A 108 11.33 -52.55 4.22
C GLN A 108 12.65 -53.05 4.84
N GLY A 109 12.75 -53.15 6.17
CA GLY A 109 13.95 -53.59 6.88
C GLY A 109 15.08 -52.57 6.89
N LYS A 110 14.85 -51.34 6.42
CA LYS A 110 15.81 -50.22 6.42
C LYS A 110 15.64 -49.41 7.70
N VAL A 111 15.91 -50.02 8.84
CA VAL A 111 15.97 -49.31 10.12
C VAL A 111 17.28 -48.50 10.15
N PRO A 112 17.23 -47.16 10.32
CA PRO A 112 18.44 -46.39 10.55
C PRO A 112 19.12 -46.87 11.84
N VAL A 113 20.45 -46.93 11.81
CA VAL A 113 21.28 -47.28 12.99
C VAL A 113 20.90 -46.32 14.11
N LEU A 114 20.41 -46.86 15.22
CA LEU A 114 20.06 -46.07 16.39
C LEU A 114 21.31 -45.35 16.90
N ASP A 115 21.25 -44.03 16.97
CA ASP A 115 22.35 -43.17 17.45
C ASP A 115 22.43 -43.18 18.99
N THR A 116 22.11 -44.32 19.60
CA THR A 116 22.13 -44.53 21.04
C THR A 116 23.51 -45.02 21.41
N THR A 117 24.39 -44.10 21.80
CA THR A 117 25.59 -44.46 22.55
C THR A 117 25.16 -44.98 23.92
N ALA A 118 25.61 -46.18 24.29
CA ALA A 118 25.36 -46.74 25.61
C ALA A 118 25.98 -45.79 26.65
N LEU A 119 25.14 -45.15 27.48
CA LEU A 119 25.60 -44.29 28.55
C LEU A 119 26.39 -45.13 29.55
N ALA A 120 27.69 -44.88 29.66
CA ALA A 120 28.55 -45.49 30.66
C ALA A 120 28.18 -44.93 32.04
N LEU A 121 27.22 -45.57 32.70
CA LEU A 121 26.86 -45.22 34.07
C LEU A 121 28.02 -45.62 34.99
N PRO A 122 28.53 -44.71 35.84
CA PRO A 122 29.54 -45.05 36.82
C PRO A 122 29.00 -46.12 37.77
N LYS A 123 29.81 -47.13 38.04
CA LYS A 123 29.47 -48.21 38.97
C LYS A 123 29.20 -47.60 40.34
N ILE A 124 27.95 -47.64 40.76
CA ILE A 124 27.54 -47.21 42.09
C ILE A 124 28.16 -48.22 43.05
N GLU A 125 29.16 -47.80 43.83
CA GLU A 125 29.64 -48.59 44.95
C GLU A 125 28.52 -48.61 45.98
N THR A 126 27.87 -49.76 46.14
CA THR A 126 27.00 -50.03 47.27
C THR A 126 27.85 -49.90 48.53
N SER A 127 27.61 -48.85 49.31
CA SER A 127 28.08 -48.77 50.69
C SER A 127 27.32 -49.83 51.49
N ASP A 128 28.02 -50.90 51.86
CA ASP A 128 27.55 -51.84 52.88
C ASP A 128 27.55 -51.11 54.24
N ASP A 129 26.36 -50.74 54.71
CA ASP A 129 26.05 -50.42 56.11
C ASP A 129 25.37 -51.64 56.76
#